data_AF-A0A1A5CXL3-F1
#
_entry.id   AF-A0A1A5CXL3-F1
#
_cell.length_a   1.000
_cell.length_b   1.000
_cell.length_c   1.000
_cell.angle_alpha   90.00
_cell.angle_beta   90.00
_cell.angle_gamma   90.00
#
_symmetry.space_group_name_H-M   'P 1'
#
loop_
_entity.id
_entity.type
_entity.pdbx_description
1 polymer ?
#
loop_
_entity_poly.entity_id
_entity_poly.type
_entity_poly.pdbx_seq_one_letter_code
_entity_poly.pdbx_strand_id
1 'polypeptide(L)'
;MELKNYFVQNANGDILPGATAALYLPGTTSLVSDLKDSDGAALANPFAATADGLLQFAAPNGTYDLTVSTLGRSYTVRIQCNDGALRPRSGYYANARSEAPIE
;
A
#
# COMPACT_ATOMS: atom_id res chain seq x y z
N MET A 1 2.90 7.85 -5.98
CA MET A 1 2.55 6.69 -5.13
C MET A 1 1.29 7.04 -4.38
N GLU A 2 0.33 6.13 -4.24
CA GLU A 2 -0.90 6.39 -3.46
C GLU A 2 -0.57 6.46 -1.97
N LEU A 3 -1.02 7.54 -1.34
CA LEU A 3 -0.94 7.74 0.10
C LEU A 3 -2.08 6.97 0.78
N LYS A 4 -1.73 6.07 1.71
CA LYS A 4 -2.67 5.32 2.53
C LYS A 4 -2.74 5.91 3.92
N ASN A 5 -3.95 6.06 4.42
CA ASN A 5 -4.25 6.47 5.79
C ASN A 5 -4.94 5.31 6.49
N TYR A 6 -4.40 4.90 7.63
CA TYR A 6 -4.97 3.84 8.45
C TYR A 6 -5.05 4.30 9.90
N PHE A 7 -6.27 4.35 10.44
CA PHE A 7 -6.49 4.72 11.84
C PHE A 7 -6.53 3.45 12.69
N VAL A 8 -5.57 3.31 13.59
CA VAL A 8 -5.49 2.16 14.47
C VAL A 8 -6.52 2.30 15.58
N GLN A 9 -7.49 1.40 15.59
CA GLN A 9 -8.58 1.36 16.55
C GLN A 9 -8.70 -0.01 17.23
N ASN A 10 -9.26 -0.03 18.44
CA ASN A 10 -9.68 -1.26 19.10
C ASN A 10 -11.09 -1.69 18.64
N ALA A 11 -11.61 -2.80 19.18
CA ALA A 11 -12.95 -3.30 18.83
C ALA A 11 -14.10 -2.38 19.29
N ASN A 12 -13.83 -1.46 20.22
CA ASN A 12 -14.77 -0.47 20.72
C ASN A 12 -14.72 0.84 19.90
N GLY A 13 -13.79 0.96 18.95
CA GLY A 13 -13.57 2.17 18.15
C GLY A 13 -12.60 3.18 18.79
N ASP A 14 -12.00 2.87 19.94
CA ASP A 14 -11.03 3.77 20.58
C ASP A 14 -9.73 3.77 19.78
N ILE A 15 -9.17 4.96 19.58
CA ILE A 15 -7.86 5.16 18.98
C ILE A 15 -6.78 4.56 19.88
N LEU A 16 -5.87 3.79 19.29
CA LEU A 16 -4.73 3.21 19.99
C LEU A 16 -3.44 3.97 19.67
N PRO A 17 -3.05 4.98 20.47
CA PRO A 17 -1.79 5.69 20.28
C PRO A 17 -0.60 4.75 20.51
N GLY A 18 0.49 4.97 19.77
CA GLY A 18 1.73 4.19 19.93
C GLY A 18 1.74 2.82 19.24
N ALA A 19 0.77 2.55 18.36
CA ALA A 19 0.81 1.38 17.49
C ALA A 19 2.05 1.42 16.58
N THR A 20 2.69 0.27 16.37
CA THR A 20 3.78 0.12 15.39
C THR A 20 3.28 -0.69 14.21
N ALA A 21 3.61 -0.26 12.99
CA ALA A 21 3.27 -0.95 11.77
C ALA A 21 4.51 -1.34 10.99
N ALA A 22 4.42 -2.48 10.32
CA ALA A 22 5.42 -2.96 9.39
C ALA A 22 4.73 -3.40 8.10
N LEU A 23 5.26 -2.95 6.95
CA LEU A 23 4.75 -3.34 5.64
C LEU A 23 5.65 -4.43 5.04
N TYR A 24 5.05 -5.56 4.67
CA TYR A 24 5.75 -6.72 4.12
C TYR A 24 5.38 -6.97 2.66
N LEU A 25 6.30 -7.59 1.92
CA LEU A 25 5.97 -8.22 0.64
C LEU A 25 4.95 -9.36 0.86
N PRO A 26 4.00 -9.55 -0.08
CA PRO A 26 2.82 -10.37 0.16
C PRO A 26 3.18 -11.83 0.44
N GLY A 27 2.68 -12.37 1.55
CA GLY A 27 2.93 -13.75 1.99
C GLY A 27 4.35 -14.01 2.48
N THR A 28 5.12 -12.96 2.79
CA THR A 28 6.52 -13.08 3.22
C THR A 28 6.77 -12.35 4.55
N THR A 29 7.99 -12.46 5.05
CA THR A 29 8.51 -11.66 6.17
C THR A 29 9.49 -10.57 5.71
N SER A 30 9.57 -10.30 4.40
CA SER A 30 10.49 -9.31 3.83
C SER A 30 9.89 -7.91 3.91
N LEU A 31 10.61 -6.97 4.53
CA LEU A 31 10.18 -5.58 4.65
C LEU A 31 10.32 -4.83 3.32
N VAL A 32 9.36 -3.93 3.05
CA VAL A 32 9.43 -2.99 1.92
C VAL A 32 10.40 -1.85 2.25
N SER A 33 11.31 -1.51 1.33
CA SER A 33 12.37 -0.52 1.51
C SER A 33 12.10 0.87 0.90
N ASP A 34 11.07 1.03 0.08
CA ASP A 34 10.77 2.26 -0.67
C ASP A 34 9.48 2.96 -0.19
N LEU A 35 9.28 3.01 1.12
CA LEU A 35 8.14 3.73 1.70
C LEU A 35 8.37 5.23 1.69
N LYS A 36 7.29 5.98 1.51
CA LYS A 36 7.26 7.44 1.61
C LYS A 36 6.24 7.90 2.64
N ASP A 37 6.48 9.02 3.29
CA ASP A 37 5.49 9.70 4.14
C ASP A 37 4.57 10.62 3.31
N SER A 38 3.73 11.42 4.00
CA SER A 38 2.83 12.40 3.37
C SER A 38 3.54 13.50 2.58
N ASP A 39 4.77 13.83 2.96
CA ASP A 39 5.57 14.87 2.32
C ASP A 39 6.41 14.30 1.16
N GLY A 40 6.33 12.98 0.92
CA GLY A 40 7.12 12.28 -0.08
C GLY A 40 8.57 12.01 0.35
N ALA A 41 8.90 12.23 1.63
CA ALA A 41 10.21 11.89 2.18
C ALA A 41 10.30 10.37 2.45
N ALA A 42 11.52 9.85 2.57
CA ALA A 42 11.73 8.43 2.83
C ALA A 42 11.23 8.05 4.23
N LEU A 43 10.35 7.04 4.30
CA LEU A 43 9.81 6.51 5.53
C LEU A 43 10.50 5.19 5.89
N ALA A 44 10.97 5.06 7.12
CA ALA A 44 11.56 3.82 7.63
C ALA A 44 10.49 2.74 7.82
N ASN A 45 10.91 1.47 7.73
CA ASN A 45 10.05 0.32 7.98
C ASN A 45 10.76 -0.61 8.97
N PRO A 46 10.20 -0.90 10.16
CA PRO A 46 8.87 -0.49 10.67
C PRO A 46 8.71 1.00 10.99
N PHE A 47 7.46 1.48 11.10
CA PHE A 47 7.09 2.85 11.44
C PHE A 47 5.99 2.91 12.52
N ALA A 48 5.87 4.04 13.21
CA ALA A 48 4.91 4.24 14.30
C ALA A 48 3.71 5.08 13.88
N ALA A 49 2.56 4.84 14.51
CA ALA A 49 1.39 5.68 14.40
C ALA A 49 1.61 7.02 15.14
N THR A 50 0.94 8.08 14.67
CA THR A 50 0.91 9.36 15.38
C THR A 50 0.15 9.26 16.72
N ALA A 51 0.13 10.36 17.49
CA ALA A 51 -0.64 10.45 18.72
C ALA A 51 -2.15 10.23 18.50
N ASP A 52 -2.65 10.52 17.29
CA ASP A 52 -4.04 10.30 16.88
C ASP A 52 -4.28 8.89 16.32
N GLY A 53 -3.29 7.99 16.46
CA GLY A 53 -3.35 6.61 15.95
C GLY A 53 -3.36 6.52 14.41
N LEU A 54 -2.95 7.58 13.72
CA LEU A 54 -2.83 7.60 12.27
C LEU A 54 -1.52 6.93 11.86
N LEU A 55 -1.62 5.89 11.04
CA LEU A 55 -0.55 5.34 10.22
C LEU A 55 -0.70 5.87 8.81
N GLN A 56 0.34 6.53 8.32
CA GLN A 56 0.35 7.12 6.99
C GLN A 56 1.60 6.71 6.25
N PHE A 57 1.41 6.14 5.06
CA PHE A 57 2.51 5.69 4.22
C PHE A 57 2.08 5.66 2.76
N ALA A 58 3.03 5.85 1.85
CA ALA A 58 2.89 5.54 0.44
C ALA A 58 3.93 4.49 0.05
N ALA A 59 3.54 3.58 -0.83
CA ALA A 59 4.40 2.51 -1.33
C ALA A 59 4.27 2.41 -2.86
N PRO A 60 5.22 1.75 -3.56
CA PRO A 60 5.10 1.44 -4.98
C PRO A 60 3.82 0.66 -5.32
N ASN A 61 3.50 0.59 -6.61
CA ASN A 61 2.32 -0.16 -7.07
C ASN A 61 2.44 -1.66 -6.73
N GLY A 62 1.48 -2.20 -5.97
CA GLY A 62 1.49 -3.60 -5.58
C GLY A 62 0.53 -3.96 -4.44
N THR A 63 0.45 -5.27 -4.15
CA THR A 63 -0.20 -5.80 -2.94
C THR A 63 0.84 -6.01 -1.85
N TYR A 64 0.48 -5.70 -0.61
CA TYR A 64 1.34 -5.82 0.56
C TYR A 64 0.56 -6.33 1.77
N ASP A 65 1.28 -6.85 2.75
CA ASP A 65 0.71 -7.23 4.05
C ASP A 65 1.16 -6.20 5.10
N LEU A 66 0.21 -5.39 5.59
CA LEU A 66 0.43 -4.44 6.68
C LEU A 66 0.16 -5.14 8.00
N THR A 67 1.20 -5.35 8.80
CA THR A 67 1.03 -5.85 10.16
C THR A 67 1.06 -4.67 11.13
N VAL A 68 0.00 -4.53 11.91
CA VAL A 68 -0.12 -3.53 12.97
C VAL A 68 -0.02 -4.23 14.31
N SER A 69 0.87 -3.75 15.18
CA SER A 69 1.11 -4.28 16.51
C SER A 69 0.91 -3.20 17.57
N THR A 70 0.21 -3.56 18.63
CA THR A 70 -0.13 -2.73 19.79
C THR A 70 0.08 -3.56 21.07
N LEU A 71 -0.04 -2.95 22.25
CA LEU A 71 0.07 -3.67 23.53
C LEU A 71 -0.96 -4.82 23.61
N GLY A 72 -0.47 -6.05 23.42
CA GLY A 72 -1.26 -7.27 23.53
C GLY A 72 -2.07 -7.66 22.28
N ARG A 73 -1.92 -6.96 21.15
CA ARG A 73 -2.62 -7.32 19.90
C ARG A 73 -1.79 -7.03 18.67
N SER A 74 -1.76 -8.00 17.76
CA SER A 74 -1.24 -7.83 16.41
C SER A 74 -2.23 -8.39 15.40
N TYR A 75 -2.38 -7.71 14.27
CA TYR A 75 -3.20 -8.17 13.16
C TYR A 75 -2.59 -7.73 11.83
N THR A 76 -2.93 -8.45 10.78
CA THR A 76 -2.41 -8.21 9.43
C THR A 76 -3.56 -7.87 8.49
N VAL A 77 -3.38 -6.83 7.70
CA VAL A 77 -4.34 -6.36 6.70
C VAL A 77 -3.65 -6.39 5.33
N ARG A 78 -4.31 -6.99 4.33
CA ARG A 78 -3.84 -6.92 2.95
C ARG A 78 -4.15 -5.54 2.38
N ILE A 79 -3.13 -4.85 1.86
CA ILE A 79 -3.28 -3.50 1.29
C ILE A 79 -2.82 -3.51 -0.17
N GLN A 80 -3.64 -2.93 -1.04
CA GLN A 80 -3.26 -2.60 -2.41
C GLN A 80 -2.85 -1.13 -2.47
N CYS A 81 -1.63 -0.85 -2.90
CA CYS A 81 -1.16 0.49 -3.24
C CYS A 81 -1.14 0.66 -4.76
N ASN A 82 -1.64 1.79 -5.26
CA ASN A 82 -1.60 2.12 -6.68
C ASN A 82 -0.74 3.36 -6.91
N ASP A 83 0.27 3.30 -7.79
CA ASP A 83 1.16 4.44 -8.02
C ASP A 83 0.68 5.33 -9.19
N GLY A 84 -0.32 4.89 -9.96
CA GLY A 84 -0.71 5.57 -11.21
C GLY A 84 0.32 5.42 -12.34
N ALA A 85 1.56 5.00 -12.03
CA ALA A 85 2.56 4.55 -12.99
C ALA A 85 2.10 3.23 -13.65
N LEU A 86 1.44 3.40 -14.80
CA LEU A 86 1.01 2.40 -15.77
C LEU A 86 -0.01 1.37 -15.27
N ARG A 87 -1.27 1.65 -15.59
CA ARG A 87 -2.16 0.61 -16.11
C ARG A 87 -1.79 0.33 -17.56
N PRO A 88 -1.19 -0.80 -17.96
CA PRO A 88 -1.43 -1.28 -19.31
C PRO A 88 -2.87 -1.81 -19.34
N ARG A 89 -3.83 -0.89 -19.52
CA ARG A 89 -5.15 -1.26 -20.04
C ARG A 89 -5.51 -0.34 -21.20
N SER A 90 -4.59 -0.23 -22.15
CA SER A 90 -4.97 -0.04 -23.55
C SER A 90 -5.02 -1.42 -24.16
N GLY A 91 -6.22 -1.95 -24.34
CA GLY A 91 -6.44 -3.09 -25.20
C GLY A 91 -6.02 -2.67 -26.61
N TYR A 92 -4.78 -2.99 -26.98
CA TYR A 92 -4.39 -3.13 -28.38
C TYR A 92 -5.00 -4.44 -28.91
N TYR A 93 -6.33 -4.50 -28.95
CA TYR A 93 -6.98 -5.23 -30.04
C TYR A 93 -7.02 -4.23 -31.18
N ALA A 94 -5.89 -4.07 -31.88
CA ALA A 94 -5.95 -3.58 -33.23
C ALA A 94 -6.85 -4.57 -33.97
N ASN A 95 -8.04 -4.12 -34.36
CA ASN A 95 -8.86 -4.84 -35.32
C ASN A 95 -8.05 -4.89 -36.61
N ALA A 96 -7.22 -5.92 -36.75
CA ALA A 96 -6.63 -6.32 -38.02
C ALA A 96 -7.77 -6.84 -38.90
N ARG A 97 -8.63 -5.93 -39.37
CA ARG A 97 -9.35 -6.14 -40.61
C ARG A 97 -8.29 -6.02 -41.68
N SER A 98 -7.84 -7.17 -42.13
CA SER A 98 -7.05 -7.35 -43.34
C SER A 98 -7.84 -6.79 -44.52
N GLU A 99 -7.71 -5.51 -44.79
CA GLU A 99 -7.97 -4.99 -46.13
C GLU A 99 -6.69 -5.21 -46.91
N ALA A 100 -6.64 -6.36 -47.59
CA ALA A 100 -5.62 -6.63 -48.59
C ALA A 100 -5.74 -5.58 -49.71
N PRO A 101 -4.64 -4.99 -50.20
CA PRO A 101 -4.68 -4.17 -51.39
C PRO A 101 -5.10 -5.04 -52.58
N ILE A 102 -6.11 -4.60 -53.31
CA ILE A 102 -6.44 -5.10 -54.65
C ILE A 102 -5.28 -4.75 -55.60
N GLU A 103 -4.83 -5.74 -56.37
CA GLU A 103 -3.92 -5.54 -57.53
C GLU A 103 -4.60 -4.73 -58.64
#